data_AF-A0A2G9V2W0-F1
#
_entry.id   AF-A0A2G9V2W0-F1
#
_cell.length_a   1.000
_cell.length_b   1.000
_cell.length_c   1.000
_cell.angle_alpha   90.00
_cell.angle_beta   90.00
_cell.angle_gamma   90.00
#
_symmetry.space_group_name_H-M   'P 1'
#
loop_
_entity.id
_entity.type
_entity.pdbx_description
1 polymer ?
#
loop_
_entity_poly.entity_id
_entity_poly.type
_entity_poly.pdbx_seq_one_letter_code
_entity_poly.pdbx_strand_id
1 'polypeptide(L)'
;MHVAQVNGIIFNSDYKEMMSAHACGKLVIWKHPNYVEIAKLSGHTPERAISIVQSPCGQFVMTAGGDEALRTWHPFKVDKSTHQLAQRSKMFSSLTIR
;
A
#
# COMPACT_ATOMS: atom_id res chain seq x y z
N MET A 1 -3.64 -3.86 -27.52
CA MET A 1 -3.52 -3.55 -26.07
C MET A 1 -3.31 -4.86 -25.34
N HIS A 2 -2.08 -5.17 -24.91
CA HIS A 2 -1.83 -6.41 -24.16
C HIS A 2 -2.38 -6.26 -22.75
N VAL A 3 -3.41 -7.04 -22.44
CA VAL A 3 -3.93 -7.21 -21.08
C VAL A 3 -2.89 -8.02 -20.31
N ALA A 4 -2.11 -7.36 -19.45
CA ALA A 4 -1.11 -8.04 -18.64
C ALA A 4 -1.80 -8.82 -17.52
N GLN A 5 -1.48 -10.11 -17.39
CA GLN A 5 -2.02 -10.97 -16.33
C GLN A 5 -1.80 -10.35 -14.94
N VAL A 6 -2.80 -10.46 -14.08
CA VAL A 6 -2.67 -10.12 -12.66
C VAL A 6 -2.20 -11.36 -11.93
N ASN A 7 -1.16 -11.22 -11.09
CA ASN A 7 -0.59 -12.33 -10.33
C ASN A 7 -0.86 -12.23 -8.82
N GLY A 8 -1.35 -11.09 -8.36
CA GLY A 8 -1.69 -10.92 -6.96
C GLY A 8 -2.44 -9.63 -6.70
N ILE A 9 -3.28 -9.68 -5.67
CA ILE A 9 -4.10 -8.56 -5.21
C ILE A 9 -4.03 -8.54 -3.69
N ILE A 10 -3.90 -7.35 -3.12
CA ILE A 10 -3.97 -7.12 -1.68
C ILE A 10 -4.97 -6.01 -1.38
N PHE A 11 -5.77 -6.21 -0.34
CA PHE A 11 -6.70 -5.20 0.17
C PHE A 11 -6.15 -4.61 1.45
N ASN A 12 -6.26 -3.30 1.59
CA ASN A 12 -6.06 -2.62 2.84
C ASN A 12 -7.39 -2.03 3.31
N SER A 13 -7.96 -2.66 4.34
CA SER A 13 -9.22 -2.22 4.96
C SER A 13 -9.10 -0.86 5.65
N ASP A 14 -7.91 -0.55 6.19
CA ASP A 14 -7.70 0.64 7.01
C ASP A 14 -7.72 1.91 6.15
N TYR A 15 -7.11 1.85 4.96
CA TYR A 15 -7.02 2.97 4.02
C TYR A 15 -8.08 2.93 2.92
N LYS A 16 -8.88 1.85 2.86
CA LYS A 16 -9.87 1.60 1.79
C LYS A 16 -9.21 1.65 0.39
N GLU A 17 -8.06 1.00 0.29
CA GLU A 17 -7.26 0.93 -0.92
C GLU A 17 -6.92 -0.53 -1.25
N MET A 18 -6.69 -0.81 -2.52
CA MET A 18 -6.29 -2.12 -3.03
C MET A 18 -5.06 -1.95 -3.92
N MET A 19 -4.15 -2.91 -3.91
CA MET A 19 -3.03 -2.95 -4.85
C MET A 19 -3.09 -4.23 -5.68
N SER A 20 -2.85 -4.11 -6.99
CA SER A 20 -2.72 -5.24 -7.92
C SER A 20 -1.32 -5.30 -8.53
N ALA A 21 -0.77 -6.51 -8.65
CA ALA A 21 0.51 -6.79 -9.28
C ALA A 21 0.32 -7.43 -10.66
N HIS A 22 0.98 -6.88 -11.68
CA HIS A 22 0.82 -7.29 -13.07
C HIS A 22 2.09 -7.95 -13.64
N ALA A 23 1.90 -8.82 -14.62
CA ALA A 23 2.96 -9.55 -15.30
C ALA A 23 3.96 -8.65 -16.06
N CYS A 24 3.62 -7.38 -16.32
CA CYS A 24 4.53 -6.40 -16.92
C CYS A 24 5.39 -5.65 -15.90
N GLY A 25 5.44 -6.12 -14.64
CA GLY A 25 6.21 -5.50 -13.55
C GLY A 25 5.57 -4.24 -12.95
N LYS A 26 4.40 -3.84 -13.48
CA LYS A 26 3.62 -2.72 -12.98
C LYS A 26 2.78 -3.15 -11.78
N LEU A 27 2.69 -2.27 -10.80
CA LEU A 27 1.74 -2.37 -9.69
C LEU A 27 0.76 -1.21 -9.80
N VAL A 28 -0.50 -1.44 -9.51
CA VAL A 28 -1.55 -0.43 -9.60
C VAL A 28 -2.25 -0.32 -8.26
N ILE A 29 -2.46 0.92 -7.79
CA ILE A 29 -3.21 1.22 -6.57
C ILE A 29 -4.59 1.74 -6.95
N TRP A 30 -5.60 1.20 -6.29
CA TRP A 30 -7.01 1.46 -6.51
C TRP A 30 -7.66 1.97 -5.23
N LYS A 31 -8.57 2.93 -5.34
CA LYS A 31 -9.28 3.52 -4.21
C LYS A 31 -10.75 3.13 -4.19
N HIS A 32 -11.22 2.57 -3.08
CA HIS A 32 -12.63 2.24 -2.82
C HIS A 32 -13.46 3.52 -2.57
N PRO A 33 -14.78 3.56 -2.89
CA PRO A 33 -15.66 2.46 -3.35
C PRO A 33 -15.59 2.12 -4.83
N ASN A 34 -15.23 3.08 -5.67
CA ASN A 34 -15.38 2.91 -7.11
C ASN A 34 -14.18 2.23 -7.78
N TYR A 35 -13.17 1.82 -7.00
CA TYR A 35 -11.90 1.25 -7.46
C TYR A 35 -11.30 2.05 -8.62
N VAL A 36 -11.17 3.36 -8.41
CA VAL A 36 -10.50 4.23 -9.36
C VAL A 36 -9.00 4.05 -9.17
N GLU A 37 -8.27 3.94 -10.28
CA GLU A 37 -6.80 3.95 -10.28
C GLU A 37 -6.30 5.29 -9.74
N ILE A 38 -5.49 5.25 -8.67
CA ILE A 38 -4.90 6.44 -8.06
C ILE A 38 -3.38 6.51 -8.22
N ALA A 39 -2.73 5.38 -8.52
CA ALA A 39 -1.31 5.36 -8.81
C ALA A 39 -0.88 4.12 -9.61
N LYS A 40 0.21 4.29 -10.36
CA LYS A 40 0.96 3.21 -11.00
C LYS A 40 2.40 3.24 -10.50
N LEU A 41 2.88 2.11 -10.00
CA LEU A 41 4.25 1.93 -9.56
C LEU A 41 4.97 1.04 -10.56
N SER A 42 6.16 1.45 -10.97
CA SER A 42 7.04 0.68 -11.85
C SER A 42 8.35 0.48 -11.12
N GLY A 43 8.62 -0.77 -10.73
CA GLY A 43 9.84 -1.13 -10.01
C GLY A 43 10.48 -2.38 -10.57
N HIS A 44 9.69 -3.39 -10.89
CA HIS A 44 10.17 -4.67 -11.42
C HIS A 44 10.27 -4.70 -12.95
N THR A 45 9.78 -3.68 -13.67
CA THR A 45 9.87 -3.61 -15.13
C THR A 45 11.33 -3.68 -15.60
N PRO A 46 11.66 -4.49 -16.64
CA PRO A 46 10.75 -5.21 -17.54
C PRO A 46 10.21 -6.54 -17.01
N GLU A 47 10.77 -7.06 -15.93
CA GLU A 47 10.39 -8.34 -15.35
C GLU A 47 9.07 -8.30 -14.57
N ARG A 48 8.46 -9.47 -14.37
CA ARG A 48 7.19 -9.58 -13.64
C ARG A 48 7.42 -9.56 -12.13
N ALA A 49 6.44 -9.03 -11.39
CA ALA A 49 6.30 -9.37 -9.98
C ALA A 49 5.81 -10.82 -9.86
N ILE A 50 6.59 -11.67 -9.21
CA ILE A 50 6.26 -13.09 -8.97
C ILE A 50 5.41 -13.28 -7.72
N SER A 51 5.52 -12.38 -6.74
CA SER A 51 4.76 -12.43 -5.50
C SER A 51 4.54 -11.04 -4.92
N ILE A 52 3.44 -10.88 -4.19
CA ILE A 52 3.07 -9.67 -3.44
C ILE A 52 2.54 -10.10 -2.08
N VAL A 53 3.04 -9.46 -1.03
CA VAL A 53 2.62 -9.73 0.35
C VAL A 53 2.49 -8.41 1.12
N GLN A 54 1.48 -8.31 1.98
CA GLN A 54 1.32 -7.17 2.86
C GLN A 54 1.97 -7.46 4.21
N SER A 55 2.60 -6.44 4.81
CA SER A 55 3.08 -6.52 6.19
C SER A 55 1.92 -6.84 7.15
N PRO A 56 2.12 -7.62 8.22
CA PRO A 56 1.09 -7.88 9.23
C PRO A 56 0.55 -6.61 9.89
N CYS A 57 1.35 -5.55 9.95
CA CYS A 57 0.96 -4.24 10.48
C CYS A 57 0.21 -3.36 9.46
N GLY A 58 -0.02 -3.83 8.23
CA GLY A 58 -0.72 -3.09 7.18
C GLY A 58 0.02 -1.87 6.60
N GLN A 59 1.23 -1.55 7.08
CA GLN A 59 1.94 -0.31 6.76
C GLN A 59 2.71 -0.34 5.44
N PHE A 60 3.17 -1.51 5.00
CA PHE A 60 3.94 -1.66 3.79
C PHE A 60 3.60 -2.95 3.05
N VAL A 61 4.06 -3.00 1.80
CA VAL A 61 3.84 -4.12 0.89
C VAL A 61 5.19 -4.52 0.32
N MET A 62 5.48 -5.81 0.30
CA MET A 62 6.69 -6.32 -0.32
C MET A 62 6.33 -7.08 -1.59
N THR A 63 7.14 -6.89 -2.62
CA THR A 63 7.04 -7.61 -3.88
C THR A 63 8.36 -8.29 -4.20
N ALA A 64 8.27 -9.53 -4.67
CA ALA A 64 9.40 -10.24 -5.26
C ALA A 64 9.27 -10.20 -6.78
N GLY A 65 10.37 -9.89 -7.49
CA GLY A 65 10.40 -9.82 -8.94
C GLY A 65 11.16 -10.97 -9.58
N GLY A 66 10.94 -11.15 -10.88
CA GLY A 66 11.78 -12.00 -11.74
C GLY A 66 13.19 -11.44 -11.91
N ASP A 67 13.42 -10.18 -11.58
CA ASP A 67 14.72 -9.51 -11.55
C ASP A 67 15.55 -9.85 -10.29
N GLU A 68 15.22 -10.96 -9.62
CA GLU A 68 15.87 -11.46 -8.40
C GLU A 68 15.90 -10.48 -7.22
N ALA A 69 15.11 -9.41 -7.30
CA ALA A 69 15.09 -8.36 -6.30
C ALA A 69 13.77 -8.32 -5.53
N LEU A 70 13.86 -7.98 -4.25
CA LEU A 70 12.72 -7.64 -3.40
C LEU A 70 12.56 -6.12 -3.36
N ARG A 71 11.32 -5.64 -3.42
CA ARG A 71 11.00 -4.22 -3.28
C ARG A 71 9.95 -4.01 -2.21
N THR A 72 10.17 -2.99 -1.39
CA THR A 72 9.24 -2.57 -0.34
C THR A 72 8.55 -1.28 -0.77
N TRP A 73 7.23 -1.29 -0.68
CA TRP A 73 6.36 -0.19 -1.07
C TRP A 73 5.61 0.34 0.15
N HIS A 74 5.44 1.65 0.20
CA HIS A 74 4.59 2.33 1.18
C HIS A 74 3.41 2.98 0.44
N PRO A 75 2.49 2.18 -0.13
CA PRO A 75 1.40 2.70 -0.94
C PRO A 75 0.36 3.44 -0.10
N PHE A 76 0.20 3.01 1.14
CA PHE A 76 -0.79 3.53 2.07
C PHE A 76 -0.14 4.66 2.86
N LYS A 77 -0.43 5.92 2.49
CA LYS A 77 0.08 7.07 3.25
C LYS A 77 -0.58 7.07 4.63
N VAL A 78 0.19 6.69 5.65
CA VAL A 78 -0.11 7.07 7.04
C VAL A 78 0.01 8.59 7.09
N ASP A 79 -1.10 9.29 7.22
CA ASP A 79 -1.06 10.73 7.45
C ASP A 79 -0.39 10.97 8.81
N LYS A 80 0.85 11.44 8.82
CA LYS A 80 1.63 11.66 10.06
C LYS A 80 0.97 12.69 10.99
N SER A 81 0.02 13.48 10.47
CA SER A 81 -0.78 14.41 11.25
C SER A 81 -1.71 13.71 12.25
N THR A 82 -2.23 12.52 11.91
CA THR A 82 -3.17 11.75 12.76
C THR A 82 -2.48 11.23 14.03
N HIS A 83 -1.21 10.83 13.93
CA HIS A 83 -0.43 10.36 15.08
C HIS A 83 -0.14 11.49 16.10
N GLN A 84 0.07 12.72 15.62
CA GLN A 84 0.27 13.90 16.49
C GLN A 84 -1.05 14.34 17.15
N LEU A 85 -2.17 14.31 16.41
CA LEU A 85 -3.49 14.66 16.94
C LEU A 85 -3.95 13.67 18.03
N ALA A 86 -3.74 12.37 17.83
CA ALA A 86 -4.06 11.35 18.83
C ALA A 86 -3.24 11.48 20.12
N GLN A 87 -1.96 11.84 20.01
CA GLN A 87 -1.12 12.12 21.19
C GLN A 87 -1.55 13.39 21.94
N ARG A 88 -1.91 14.46 21.22
CA ARG A 88 -2.41 15.70 21.83
C ARG A 88 -3.72 15.47 22.58
N SER A 89 -4.66 14.72 22.01
CA SER A 89 -5.95 14.44 22.66
C SER A 89 -5.80 13.67 23.98
N LYS A 90 -4.84 12.74 24.08
CA LYS A 90 -4.52 12.01 25.32
C LYS A 90 -3.89 12.90 26.40
N MET A 91 -3.17 13.95 25.99
CA MET A 91 -2.54 14.90 26.90
C MET A 91 -3.60 15.81 27.56
N PHE A 92 -4.61 16.24 26.80
CA PHE A 92 -5.69 17.08 27.33
C PHE A 92 -6.66 16.34 28.25
N SER A 93 -6.87 15.03 28.07
CA SER A 93 -7.68 14.22 29.02
C SER A 93 -6.99 13.98 30.36
N SER A 94 -5.69 14.26 30.47
CA SER A 94 -4.88 14.07 31.69
C SER A 94 -4.74 15.35 32.52
N LEU A 95 -5.11 16.52 31.99
CA LEU A 95 -5.12 17.78 32.75
C LEU A 95 -6.52 18.04 33.32
N THR A 96 -6.94 17.23 34.28
CA THR A 96 -7.98 17.67 35.22
C THR A 96 -7.28 18.37 36.37
N ILE A 97 -7.41 19.69 36.44
CA ILE A 97 -6.94 20.52 37.54
C ILE A 97 -7.67 20.04 38.81
N ARG A 98 -6.91 19.64 39.84
CA ARG A 98 -7.43 19.38 41.20
C ARG A 98 -7.54 20.68 41.97
#